data_AF-A0A5S3QFX3-F1
#
_entry.id   AF-A0A5S3QFX3-F1
#
_cell.length_a   1.000
_cell.length_b   1.000
_cell.length_c   1.000
_cell.angle_alpha   90.00
_cell.angle_beta   90.00
_cell.angle_gamma   90.00
#
_symmetry.space_group_name_H-M   'P 1'
#
loop_
_entity.id
_entity.type
_entity.pdbx_description
1 polymer ?
#
loop_
_entity_poly.entity_id
_entity_poly.type
_entity_poly.pdbx_seq_one_letter_code
_entity_poly.pdbx_strand_id
1 'polypeptide(L)' 'MTDVTDTKEFENILNKVDNLACKNARSLLKIIYGFVNTAMTGNGGDNVKLETLDKISKIYKDVPDMKSLMDGDNSGKFN' A
#
# COMPACT_ATOMS: atom_id res chain seq x y z
N MET A 1 21.90 -5.90 15.52
CA MET A 1 21.53 -7.18 14.89
C MET A 1 20.06 -7.06 14.51
N THR A 2 19.77 -6.57 13.30
CA THR A 2 18.43 -6.14 12.87
C THR A 2 18.11 -6.50 11.40
N ASP A 3 18.91 -7.35 10.76
CA ASP A 3 18.73 -7.68 9.34
C ASP A 3 17.60 -8.69 9.07
N VAL A 4 17.35 -9.63 9.97
CA VAL A 4 16.47 -10.78 9.68
C VAL A 4 14.98 -10.45 9.86
N THR A 5 14.66 -9.43 10.64
CA THR A 5 13.27 -8.99 10.90
C THR A 5 12.75 -8.07 9.80
N ASP A 6 13.57 -7.15 9.28
CA ASP A 6 13.14 -6.19 8.25
C ASP A 6 12.85 -6.89 6.91
N THR A 7 13.65 -7.87 6.50
CA THR A 7 13.40 -8.60 5.24
C THR A 7 12.10 -9.42 5.30
N LYS A 8 11.81 -10.06 6.44
CA LYS A 8 10.58 -10.86 6.59
C LYS A 8 9.32 -10.00 6.59
N GLU A 9 9.37 -8.83 7.23
CA GLU A 9 8.25 -7.89 7.23
C GLU A 9 8.01 -7.34 5.81
N PHE A 10 9.07 -6.98 5.10
CA PHE A 10 9.01 -6.50 3.73
C PHE A 10 8.42 -7.56 2.77
N GLU A 11 8.93 -8.79 2.82
CA GLU A 11 8.41 -9.91 2.01
C GLU A 11 6.94 -10.24 2.33
N ASN A 12 6.53 -10.12 3.59
CA ASN A 12 5.14 -10.29 3.99
C ASN A 12 4.24 -9.19 3.40
N ILE A 13 4.69 -7.94 3.39
CA ILE A 13 3.96 -6.83 2.77
C ILE A 13 3.81 -7.05 1.26
N LEU A 14 4.87 -7.46 0.56
CA LEU A 14 4.81 -7.77 -0.87
C LEU A 14 3.80 -8.87 -1.17
N ASN A 15 3.89 -10.00 -0.46
CA ASN A 15 2.93 -11.09 -0.61
C ASN A 15 1.48 -10.64 -0.37
N LYS A 16 1.25 -9.73 0.57
CA LYS A 16 -0.10 -9.20 0.84
C LYS A 16 -0.61 -8.31 -0.29
N VAL A 17 0.26 -7.47 -0.86
CA VAL A 17 -0.08 -6.62 -2.01
C VAL A 17 -0.43 -7.48 -3.22
N ASP A 18 0.32 -8.55 -3.48
CA ASP A 18 0.07 -9.49 -4.58
C ASP A 18 -1.27 -10.22 -4.46
N ASN A 19 -1.74 -10.41 -3.23
CA ASN A 19 -3.02 -11.08 -2.94
C ASN A 19 -4.21 -10.12 -2.82
N LEU A 20 -4.06 -8.82 -3.12
CA LEU A 20 -5.17 -7.88 -3.13
C LEU A 20 -6.15 -8.19 -4.27
N ALA A 21 -7.45 -8.11 -3.98
CA ALA A 21 -8.47 -8.15 -5.02
C ALA A 21 -8.24 -7.02 -6.04
N CYS A 22 -8.50 -7.28 -7.32
CA CYS A 22 -8.19 -6.34 -8.42
C CYS A 22 -8.75 -4.92 -8.21
N LYS A 23 -9.95 -4.79 -7.63
CA LYS A 23 -10.54 -3.49 -7.24
C LYS A 23 -9.70 -2.76 -6.19
N ASN A 24 -9.18 -3.49 -5.20
CA ASN A 24 -8.41 -2.94 -4.09
C ASN A 24 -6.98 -2.62 -4.52
N ALA A 25 -6.35 -3.47 -5.33
CA ALA A 25 -5.08 -3.17 -6.00
C ALA A 25 -5.18 -1.90 -6.86
N ARG A 26 -6.26 -1.74 -7.63
CA ARG A 26 -6.53 -0.53 -8.41
C ARG A 26 -6.70 0.71 -7.52
N SER A 27 -7.38 0.60 -6.38
CA SER A 27 -7.53 1.71 -5.43
C SER A 27 -6.21 2.10 -4.80
N LEU A 28 -5.40 1.13 -4.36
CA LEU A 28 -4.06 1.35 -3.82
C LEU A 28 -3.17 2.09 -4.83
N LEU A 29 -3.17 1.63 -6.09
CA LEU A 29 -2.42 2.27 -7.17
C LEU A 29 -2.84 3.74 -7.39
N LYS A 30 -4.15 4.03 -7.36
CA LYS A 30 -4.66 5.40 -7.48
C LYS A 30 -4.18 6.30 -6.34
N ILE A 31 -4.18 5.78 -5.10
CA ILE A 31 -3.73 6.53 -3.92
C ILE A 31 -2.23 6.85 -4.06
N ILE A 32 -1.41 5.86 -4.37
CA ILE A 32 0.04 6.04 -4.57
C ILE A 32 0.30 7.06 -5.68
N TYR A 33 -0.40 6.94 -6.81
CA TYR A 33 -0.27 7.88 -7.92
C TYR A 33 -0.62 9.32 -7.50
N GLY A 34 -1.70 9.52 -6.73
CA GLY A 34 -2.09 10.83 -6.23
C GLY A 34 -0.98 11.48 -5.38
N PHE A 35 -0.42 10.72 -4.44
CA PHE A 35 0.70 11.17 -3.62
C PHE A 35 1.93 11.56 -4.46
N VAL A 36 2.35 10.69 -5.39
CA VAL A 36 3.50 10.96 -6.26
C VAL A 36 3.24 12.19 -7.14
N ASN A 37 2.06 12.29 -7.75
CA ASN A 37 1.73 13.42 -8.61
C ASN A 37 1.73 14.75 -7.84
N THR A 38 1.15 14.78 -6.64
CA THR A 38 1.19 15.96 -5.77
C THR A 38 2.61 16.35 -5.38
N ALA A 39 3.47 15.38 -5.07
CA ALA A 39 4.87 15.66 -4.73
C ALA A 39 5.68 16.18 -5.92
N MET A 40 5.40 15.65 -7.12
CA MET A 40 6.10 16.02 -8.36
C MET A 40 5.67 17.38 -8.91
N THR A 41 4.39 17.74 -8.75
CA THR A 41 3.81 18.95 -9.36
C THR A 41 3.59 20.08 -8.36
N GLY A 42 3.66 19.80 -7.06
CA GLY A 42 3.46 20.79 -6.01
C GLY A 42 4.70 21.65 -5.75
N ASN A 43 4.48 22.84 -5.18
CA ASN A 43 5.52 23.82 -4.86
C ASN A 43 6.30 23.51 -3.57
N GLY A 44 6.27 22.27 -3.10
CA GLY A 44 6.82 21.86 -1.80
C GLY A 44 8.31 21.53 -1.80
N GLY A 45 8.94 21.44 -2.98
CA GLY A 45 10.35 21.08 -3.11
C GLY A 45 10.67 19.67 -2.59
N ASP A 46 11.94 19.42 -2.28
CA ASP A 46 12.41 18.08 -1.92
C ASP A 46 11.85 17.57 -0.57
N ASN A 47 11.50 18.47 0.34
CA ASN A 47 10.88 18.09 1.62
C ASN A 47 9.54 17.37 1.42
N VAL A 48 8.70 17.86 0.50
CA VAL A 48 7.41 17.21 0.20
C VAL A 48 7.60 15.86 -0.51
N LYS A 49 8.68 15.70 -1.29
CA LYS A 49 9.03 14.40 -1.88
C LYS A 49 9.42 13.39 -0.79
N LEU A 50 10.24 13.79 0.18
CA LEU A 50 10.63 12.94 1.30
C LEU A 50 9.44 12.56 2.18
N GLU A 51 8.56 13.52 2.52
CA GLU A 51 7.32 13.23 3.24
C GLU A 51 6.41 12.25 2.47
N THR A 52 6.39 12.38 1.14
CA THR A 52 5.59 11.51 0.28
C THR A 52 6.12 10.08 0.30
N LEU A 53 7.45 9.89 0.28
CA LEU A 53 8.05 8.56 0.42
C LEU A 53 7.73 7.93 1.78
N ASP A 54 7.77 8.71 2.87
CA ASP A 54 7.38 8.23 4.21
C ASP A 54 5.90 7.81 4.26
N LYS A 55 5.01 8.62 3.67
CA LYS A 55 3.57 8.32 3.57
C LYS A 55 3.30 7.05 2.76
N ILE A 56 3.97 6.87 1.62
CA ILE A 56 3.83 5.65 0.80
C ILE A 56 4.35 4.43 1.56
N SER A 57 5.49 4.54 2.25
CA SER A 57 6.03 3.45 3.07
C SER A 57 5.05 3.01 4.16
N LYS A 58 4.41 3.97 4.85
CA LYS A 58 3.37 3.69 5.85
C LYS A 58 2.15 2.99 5.26
N ILE A 59 1.65 3.44 4.10
CA ILE A 59 0.52 2.78 3.41
C ILE A 59 0.79 1.29 3.20
N TYR A 60 1.99 0.93 2.75
CA TYR A 60 2.39 -0.46 2.57
C TYR A 60 2.44 -1.25 3.89
N LYS A 61 2.91 -0.62 4.98
CA LYS A 61 2.94 -1.22 6.33
C LYS A 61 1.57 -1.38 6.97
N ASP A 62 0.57 -0.62 6.52
CA ASP A 62 -0.82 -0.68 7.02
C ASP A 62 -1.69 -1.69 6.24
N VAL A 63 -1.23 -2.20 5.08
CA VAL A 63 -1.89 -3.30 4.35
C VAL A 63 -2.18 -4.55 5.23
N PRO A 64 -1.29 -4.98 6.15
CA PRO A 64 -1.55 -6.04 7.13
C PRO A 64 -2.86 -5.95 7.92
N ASP A 65 -3.32 -4.74 8.23
CA ASP A 65 -4.52 -4.52 9.05
C ASP A 65 -5.82 -4.50 8.22
N MET A 66 -5.69 -4.56 6.89
CA MET A 66 -6.82 -4.49 5.97
C MET A 66 -7.31 -5.89 5.56
N LYS A 67 -7.55 -6.77 6.54
CA LYS A 67 -8.10 -8.13 6.33
C LYS A 67 -9.38 -8.12 5.47
N SER A 68 -10.17 -7.06 5.54
CA SER A 68 -11.38 -6.83 4.73
C SER A 68 -11.14 -6.55 3.24
N LEU A 69 -9.88 -6.37 2.80
CA LEU A 69 -9.53 -6.10 1.39
C LEU A 69 -9.04 -7.33 0.62
N MET A 70 -8.76 -8.43 1.32
CA MET A 70 -8.36 -9.72 0.73
C MET A 70 -9.57 -10.60 0.42
N ASP A 71 -10.64 -10.44 1.19
CA ASP A 71 -11.92 -11.06 0.91
C ASP A 71 -12.60 -10.32 -0.25
N GLY A 72 -12.25 -10.71 -1.47
CA GLY A 72 -13.08 -10.44 -2.64
C GLY A 72 -14.47 -10.99 -2.36
N ASP A 73 -15.45 -10.10 -2.36
CA ASP A 73 -16.87 -10.34 -2.14
C ASP A 73 -17.34 -11.76 -2.56
N ASN A 74 -17.41 -12.65 -1.57
CA ASN A 74 -17.96 -14.01 -1.70
C ASN A 74 -19.38 -14.06 -1.10
N SER A 75 -20.07 -12.91 -0.97
CA SER A 75 -21.44 -12.85 -0.46
C SER A 75 -22.51 -13.31 -1.47
N GLY A 76 -22.10 -13.82 -2.63
CA GLY A 76 -22.97 -14.37 -3.69
C GLY A 76 -23.28 -15.87 -3.61
N LYS A 77 -23.20 -16.52 -2.44
CA LYS A 77 -23.69 -17.89 -2.26
C LYS A 77 -24.88 -17.91 -1.29
N PHE A 78 -26.08 -17.79 -1.83
CA PHE A 78 -27.28 -18.35 -1.21
C PHE A 78 -28.10 -19.07 -2.28
N ASN A 79 -28.15 -20.41 -2.10
CA ASN A 79 -29.06 -21.45 -2.59
C ASN A 79 -29.75 -21.30 -3.95
#